data_AF-F7ZBI0-F1
#
_entry.id   AF-F7ZBI0-F1
#
_cell.length_a   1.000
_cell.length_b   1.000
_cell.length_c   1.000
_cell.angle_alpha   90.00
_cell.angle_beta   90.00
_cell.angle_gamma   90.00
#
_symmetry.space_group_name_H-M   'P 1'
#
loop_
_entity.id
_entity.type
_entity.pdbx_description
1 polymer ?
#
loop_
_entity_poly.entity_id
_entity_poly.type
_entity_poly.pdbx_seq_one_letter_code
_entity_poly.pdbx_strand_id
1 'polypeptide(L)' 'MENDNEWVLEVLSDLKVYAEENDLPMLAEFFCVAESVALKEISLKAGTSKNSVAQGRSSLP' A
#
# COMPACT_ATOMS: atom_id res chain seq x y z
N MET A 1 12.11 -12.97 -2.41
CA MET A 1 10.81 -12.53 -2.94
C MET A 1 10.80 -11.05 -2.75
N GLU A 2 10.83 -10.32 -3.85
CA GLU A 2 10.51 -8.89 -3.89
C GLU A 2 9.17 -8.72 -3.16
N ASN A 3 9.10 -7.80 -2.20
CA ASN A 3 7.87 -7.54 -1.46
C ASN A 3 6.97 -6.77 -2.42
N ASP A 4 5.93 -7.41 -2.98
CA ASP A 4 5.02 -6.78 -3.95
C ASP A 4 4.51 -5.40 -3.49
N ASN A 5 4.41 -5.19 -2.18
CA ASN A 5 4.03 -3.91 -1.58
C ASN A 5 5.10 -2.82 -1.72
N GLU A 6 6.39 -3.18 -1.59
CA GLU A 6 7.51 -2.25 -1.78
C GLU A 6 7.61 -1.85 -3.25
N TRP A 7 7.49 -2.82 -4.17
CA TRP A 7 7.49 -2.55 -5.61
C TRP A 7 6.39 -1.59 -6.03
N VAL A 8 5.17 -1.74 -5.50
CA VAL A 8 4.05 -0.81 -5.79
C VAL A 8 4.38 0.62 -5.35
N LEU A 9 5.02 0.80 -4.19
CA LEU A 9 5.37 2.13 -3.69
C LEU A 9 6.48 2.76 -4.52
N GLU A 10 7.48 1.98 -4.94
CA GLU A 10 8.55 2.44 -5.84
C GLU A 10 7.97 2.93 -7.17
N VAL A 11 7.10 2.14 -7.81
CA VAL A 11 6.46 2.52 -9.08
C VAL A 11 5.63 3.80 -8.93
N LEU A 12 4.88 3.96 -7.84
CA LEU A 12 4.12 5.19 -7.61
C LEU A 12 5.02 6.40 -7.41
N SER A 13 6.18 6.22 -6.78
CA SER A 13 7.19 7.26 -6.63
C SER A 13 7.78 7.67 -7.98
N ASP A 14 8.19 6.70 -8.80
CA ASP A 14 8.76 6.95 -10.13
C ASP A 14 7.76 7.67 -11.05
N LEU A 15 6.49 7.27 -11.01
CA LEU A 15 5.42 7.90 -11.80
C LEU A 15 5.15 9.34 -11.34
N LYS A 16 5.24 9.62 -10.04
CA LYS A 16 5.15 10.97 -9.51
C LYS A 16 6.31 11.83 -10.00
N VAL A 17 7.55 11.33 -9.91
CA VAL A 17 8.74 12.04 -10.41
C VAL A 17 8.60 12.33 -11.90
N TYR A 18 8.20 11.35 -12.70
CA TYR A 18 7.92 11.55 -14.12
C TYR A 18 6.89 12.66 -14.35
N ALA A 19 5.80 12.69 -13.59
CA ALA A 19 4.78 13.73 -13.71
C ALA A 19 5.30 15.13 -13.32
N GLU A 20 6.13 15.22 -12.29
CA GLU A 20 6.79 16.47 -11.87
C GLU A 20 7.79 16.98 -12.93
N GLU A 21 8.62 16.09 -13.49
CA GLU A 21 9.59 16.43 -14.54
C GLU A 21 8.95 16.87 -15.86
N ASN A 22 7.69 16.49 -16.11
CA ASN A 22 6.95 16.82 -17.32
C ASN A 22 5.90 17.93 -17.12
N ASP A 23 5.97 18.68 -16.01
CA ASP A 23 5.03 19.76 -15.68
C ASP A 23 3.55 19.32 -15.70
N LEU A 24 3.26 18.11 -15.17
CA LEU A 24 1.91 17.54 -15.05
C LEU A 24 1.44 17.56 -13.58
N PRO A 25 1.11 18.73 -13.00
CA PRO A 25 0.89 18.87 -11.56
C PRO A 25 -0.31 18.06 -11.04
N MET A 26 -1.41 18.01 -11.79
CA MET A 26 -2.59 17.20 -11.42
C MET A 26 -2.26 15.70 -11.37
N LEU A 27 -1.35 15.24 -12.24
CA LEU A 27 -0.97 13.84 -12.30
C LEU A 27 0.01 13.49 -11.16
N ALA A 28 0.94 14.39 -10.84
CA ALA A 28 1.81 14.25 -9.67
C ALA A 28 1.00 14.21 -8.36
N GLU A 29 -0.01 15.08 -8.21
CA GLU A 29 -0.92 15.07 -7.06
C GLU A 29 -1.70 13.75 -6.98
N PHE A 30 -2.20 13.25 -8.11
CA PHE A 30 -2.89 11.96 -8.17
C PHE A 30 -2.00 10.82 -7.66
N PHE A 31 -0.74 10.75 -8.09
CA PHE A 31 0.19 9.71 -7.62
C PHE A 31 0.51 9.85 -6.13
N CYS A 32 0.62 11.08 -5.61
CA CYS A 32 0.78 11.32 -4.18
C CYS A 32 -0.40 10.79 -3.34
N VAL A 33 -1.63 10.95 -3.84
CA VAL A 33 -2.83 10.41 -3.20
C VAL A 33 -2.84 8.88 -3.29
N ALA A 34 -2.51 8.31 -4.46
CA ALA A 34 -2.46 6.87 -4.66
C ALA A 34 -1.44 6.20 -3.73
N GLU A 35 -0.25 6.78 -3.56
CA GLU A 35 0.77 6.33 -2.62
C GLU A 35 0.25 6.30 -1.19
N SER A 36 -0.44 7.36 -0.76
CA SER A 36 -1.05 7.45 0.57
C SER A 36 -2.10 6.36 0.81
N VAL A 37 -2.91 6.04 -0.21
CA VAL A 37 -3.89 4.94 -0.14
C VAL A 37 -3.18 3.59 -0.07
N ALA A 38 -2.17 3.35 -0.91
CA ALA A 38 -1.40 2.11 -0.91
C ALA A 38 -0.75 1.85 0.47
N LEU A 39 -0.07 2.84 1.04
CA LEU A 39 0.52 2.74 2.39
C LEU A 39 -0.51 2.38 3.46
N LYS A 40 -1.71 2.99 3.39
CA LYS A 40 -2.81 2.69 4.31
C LYS A 40 -3.30 1.26 4.16
N GLU A 41 -3.48 0.77 2.94
CA GLU A 41 -3.92 -0.60 2.68
C GLU A 41 -2.88 -1.64 3.09
N ILE A 42 -1.60 -1.40 2.80
CA ILE A 42 -0.48 -2.25 3.23
C ILE A 42 -0.46 -2.35 4.76
N SER A 43 -0.58 -1.22 5.45
CA SER A 43 -0.63 -1.16 6.91
C SER A 43 -1.83 -1.91 7.48
N LEU A 44 -3.01 -1.76 6.86
CA LEU A 44 -4.23 -2.48 7.26
C LEU A 44 -4.09 -3.99 7.07
N LYS A 45 -3.54 -4.45 5.94
CA LYS A 45 -3.29 -5.88 5.68
C LYS A 45 -2.29 -6.47 6.68
N ALA A 46 -1.22 -5.73 7.01
CA ALA A 46 -0.25 -6.14 8.01
C ALA A 46 -0.85 -6.25 9.43
N GLY A 47 -1.79 -5.37 9.78
CA GLY A 47 -2.52 -5.42 11.05
C GLY A 47 -3.57 -6.55 11.12
N THR A 48 -4.27 -6.80 10.02
CA THR A 48 -5.38 -7.79 9.96
C THR A 48 -4.88 -9.24 10.02
N SER A 49 -3.66 -9.49 9.52
CA SER A 49 -3.02 -10.81 9.58
C SER A 49 -2.73 -11.29 11.02
N LYS A 50 -2.59 -10.38 11.99
CA LYS A 50 -2.31 -10.74 13.39
C LYS A 50 -3.55 -11.14 14.20
N ASN A 51 -4.75 -10.76 13.79
CA ASN A 51 -5.98 -11.00 14.56
C ASN A 51 -6.74 -12.27 14.17
N SER A 52 -6.39 -12.93 13.07
CA SER A 52 -7.13 -14.12 12.57
C SER A 52 -6.69 -15.44 13.21
N VAL A 53 -5.59 -15.49 13.97
CA VAL A 53 -5.07 -16.72 14.59
C VAL A 53 -5.66 -17.01 15.97
N ALA A 54 -6.32 -16.03 16.62
CA ALA A 54 -6.80 -16.18 18.00
C ALA A 54 -8.18 -16.85 18.15
N GLN A 55 -8.90 -17.12 17.06
CA GLN A 55 -10.34 -17.44 17.13
C GLN A 55 -10.70 -18.92 16.85
N GLY A 56 -9.72 -19.82 16.80
CA GLY A 56 -9.91 -21.22 16.37
C GLY A 56 -9.85 -22.32 17.45
N ARG A 57 -9.82 -22.02 18.75
CA ARG A 57 -9.69 -23.06 19.80
C ARG A 57 -10.66 -22.89 20.98
N SER A 58 -11.95 -22.70 20.70
CA SER A 58 -12.95 -22.66 21.79
C SER A 58 -14.30 -23.23 21.38
N SER A 59 -14.38 -24.51 20.98
CA SER A 59 -15.65 -25.27 21.05
C SER A 59 -15.39 -26.78 21.08
N LEU A 60 -15.14 -27.33 22.26
CA LEU A 60 -15.47 -28.73 22.60
C LEU A 60 -16.74 -28.69 23.45
N PRO A 61 -17.74 -29.50 23.10
CA PRO A 61 -18.19 -30.54 24.02
C PRO A 61 -17.97 -31.95 23.48
#